data_AF-A0A1Y6BFQ9-F1
#
_entry.id   AF-A0A1Y6BFQ9-F1
#
_cell.length_a   1.000
_cell.length_b   1.000
_cell.length_c   1.000
_cell.angle_alpha   90.00
_cell.angle_beta   90.00
_cell.angle_gamma   90.00
#
_symmetry.space_group_name_H-M   'P 1'
#
loop_
_entity.id
_entity.type
_entity.pdbx_description
1 polymer ?
#
loop_
_entity_poly.entity_id
_entity_poly.type
_entity_poly.pdbx_seq_one_letter_code
_entity_poly.pdbx_strand_id
1 'polypeptide(L)'
;MNIDEISQGYDGAIPGFEATLYKLKNQLVRALKDAKIHVHGITYRVKTRQSLEGKLSRPDKIYRDLSDVTDILGIRVITYFADDIDRIAKVIEDRFDVDLSNSVDKRIQSAPDQFGYQSLHYICKIDHELISSFEVQIRTILQHAWAEIEHDLGYKFPESVPFEIRRKFSRLSGLLEIADEEFAEIRDAIKRYQKKVNQEDLEQNSDLKLDQISLVSIVRHSLVADVDAALAEQLALPLSDDLFFPHYLIKLLLSVELDSAFDITSTMGKLRGRLPQFVSSYFKFTKKAWDFDASHLNEFHRGYSLFFLSHLVAFEREDLHIKKMEVMRQFYEMSDYPGNTQEATRIASIFVDSMNQKVKHELPSK
;
A
#
# COMPACT_ATOMS: atom_id res chain seq x y z
N MET A 1 6.08 -27.26 -45.15
CA MET A 1 6.33 -25.81 -45.18
C MET A 1 7.75 -25.60 -44.65
N ASN A 2 8.60 -24.88 -45.38
CA ASN A 2 9.95 -24.54 -44.92
C ASN A 2 9.84 -23.51 -43.77
N ILE A 3 10.79 -23.47 -42.84
CA ILE A 3 10.82 -22.48 -41.72
C ILE A 3 10.71 -21.06 -42.27
N ASP A 4 11.29 -20.82 -43.44
CA ASP A 4 11.23 -19.55 -44.16
C ASP A 4 9.78 -19.18 -44.58
N GLU A 5 8.96 -20.15 -45.00
CA GLU A 5 7.57 -19.91 -45.42
C GLU A 5 6.67 -19.55 -44.22
N ILE A 6 6.86 -20.23 -43.08
CA ILE A 6 6.14 -19.92 -41.83
C ILE A 6 6.54 -18.53 -41.33
N SER A 7 7.82 -18.18 -41.43
CA SER A 7 8.34 -16.90 -40.94
C SER A 7 7.97 -15.72 -41.85
N GLN A 8 7.85 -15.94 -43.16
CA GLN A 8 7.49 -14.89 -44.13
C GLN A 8 6.03 -14.43 -43.98
N GLY A 9 5.12 -15.32 -43.60
CA GLY A 9 3.72 -14.97 -43.28
C GLY A 9 3.52 -14.34 -41.90
N TYR A 10 4.49 -14.50 -40.99
CA TYR A 10 4.37 -14.07 -39.60
C TYR A 10 4.36 -12.54 -39.45
N ASP A 11 5.27 -11.83 -40.12
CA ASP A 11 5.42 -10.38 -39.96
C ASP A 11 4.14 -9.63 -40.39
N GLY A 12 3.46 -10.10 -41.42
CA GLY A 12 2.18 -9.54 -41.87
C GLY A 12 1.01 -9.82 -40.92
N ALA A 13 1.11 -10.87 -40.10
CA ALA A 13 0.08 -11.25 -39.13
C ALA A 13 0.20 -10.53 -37.78
N ILE A 14 1.35 -9.90 -37.49
CA ILE A 14 1.64 -9.23 -36.20
C ILE A 14 0.53 -8.23 -35.80
N PRO A 15 0.07 -7.30 -36.66
CA PRO A 15 -0.98 -6.36 -36.27
C PRO A 15 -2.30 -7.04 -35.85
N GLY A 16 -2.65 -8.16 -36.50
CA GLY A 16 -3.81 -8.97 -36.14
C GLY A 16 -3.63 -9.67 -34.79
N PHE A 17 -2.44 -10.22 -34.56
CA PHE A 17 -2.05 -10.82 -33.29
C PHE A 17 -2.08 -9.82 -32.13
N GLU A 18 -1.56 -8.61 -32.33
CA GLU A 18 -1.60 -7.54 -31.33
C GLU A 18 -3.05 -7.15 -30.99
N ALA A 19 -3.91 -7.00 -31.99
CA ALA A 19 -5.32 -6.68 -31.78
C ALA A 19 -6.07 -7.79 -31.02
N THR A 20 -5.83 -9.05 -31.37
CA THR A 20 -6.39 -10.22 -30.67
C THR A 20 -5.90 -10.30 -29.23
N LEU A 21 -4.60 -10.15 -29.00
CA LEU A 21 -3.98 -10.17 -27.67
C LEU A 21 -4.49 -9.04 -26.78
N TYR A 22 -4.65 -7.83 -27.33
CA TYR A 22 -5.22 -6.70 -26.61
C TYR A 22 -6.66 -6.98 -26.14
N LYS A 23 -7.49 -7.61 -26.99
CA LYS A 23 -8.86 -8.03 -26.62
C LYS A 23 -8.83 -9.07 -25.49
N LEU A 24 -8.03 -10.13 -25.62
CA LEU A 24 -7.89 -11.19 -24.61
C LEU A 24 -7.41 -10.62 -23.27
N LYS A 25 -6.39 -9.77 -23.29
CA LYS A 25 -5.89 -9.07 -22.10
C LYS A 25 -6.98 -8.25 -21.43
N ASN A 26 -7.79 -7.51 -22.19
CA ASN A 26 -8.88 -6.72 -21.61
C ASN A 26 -10.02 -7.57 -21.04
N GLN A 27 -10.30 -8.74 -21.63
CA GLN A 27 -11.25 -9.69 -21.04
C GLN A 27 -10.74 -10.22 -19.70
N LEU A 28 -9.46 -10.60 -19.62
CA LEU A 28 -8.85 -11.06 -18.38
C LEU A 28 -8.83 -9.97 -17.31
N VAL A 29 -8.45 -8.73 -17.66
CA VAL A 29 -8.49 -7.58 -16.73
C VAL A 29 -9.88 -7.40 -16.12
N ARG A 30 -10.94 -7.49 -16.94
CA ARG A 30 -12.32 -7.38 -16.48
C ARG A 30 -12.68 -8.53 -15.53
N ALA A 31 -12.39 -9.76 -15.92
CA ALA A 31 -12.66 -10.94 -15.09
C ALA A 31 -11.96 -10.85 -13.71
N LEU A 32 -10.70 -10.40 -13.68
CA LEU A 32 -9.97 -10.19 -12.42
C LEU A 32 -10.57 -9.08 -11.56
N LYS A 33 -11.02 -7.99 -12.18
CA LYS A 33 -11.70 -6.89 -11.49
C LYS A 33 -13.04 -7.34 -10.89
N ASP A 34 -13.82 -8.12 -11.64
CA ASP A 34 -15.10 -8.66 -11.19
C ASP A 34 -14.90 -9.63 -10.01
N ALA A 35 -13.82 -10.41 -10.03
CA ALA A 35 -13.39 -11.27 -8.93
C ALA A 35 -12.74 -10.53 -7.74
N LYS A 36 -12.63 -9.19 -7.80
CA LYS A 36 -11.99 -8.33 -6.79
C LYS A 36 -10.54 -8.74 -6.48
N ILE A 37 -9.81 -9.22 -7.48
CA ILE A 37 -8.40 -9.57 -7.37
C ILE A 37 -7.57 -8.37 -7.79
N HIS A 38 -6.72 -7.88 -6.89
CA HIS A 38 -5.81 -6.77 -7.15
C HIS A 38 -4.45 -7.33 -7.52
N VAL A 39 -4.02 -7.09 -8.76
CA VAL A 39 -2.73 -7.54 -9.29
C VAL A 39 -1.78 -6.35 -9.39
N HIS A 40 -0.47 -6.59 -9.28
CA HIS A 40 0.54 -5.57 -9.45
C HIS A 40 0.56 -5.03 -10.89
N GLY A 41 0.46 -5.94 -11.86
CA GLY A 41 0.45 -5.54 -13.26
C GLY A 41 0.10 -6.69 -14.21
N ILE A 42 -0.39 -6.32 -15.38
CA ILE A 42 -0.62 -7.26 -16.48
C ILE A 42 0.12 -6.74 -17.70
N THR A 43 1.12 -7.49 -18.14
CA THR A 43 1.86 -7.22 -19.37
C THR A 43 1.47 -8.25 -20.42
N TYR A 44 1.66 -7.91 -21.68
CA TYR A 44 1.38 -8.81 -22.79
C TYR A 44 2.40 -8.57 -23.90
N ARG A 45 2.68 -9.62 -24.67
CA ARG A 45 3.62 -9.56 -25.79
C ARG A 45 3.22 -10.51 -26.90
N VAL A 46 3.42 -10.07 -28.14
CA VAL A 46 3.51 -10.95 -29.29
C VAL A 46 4.97 -11.36 -29.44
N LYS A 47 5.22 -12.66 -29.67
CA LYS A 47 6.57 -13.18 -29.82
C LYS A 47 7.29 -12.50 -30.99
N THR A 48 8.58 -12.19 -30.82
CA THR A 48 9.37 -11.62 -31.93
C THR A 48 9.71 -12.69 -32.97
N ARG A 49 9.85 -12.30 -34.24
CA ARG A 49 10.26 -13.19 -35.33
C ARG A 49 11.51 -14.00 -35.00
N GLN A 50 12.55 -13.34 -34.49
CA GLN A 50 13.80 -14.00 -34.09
C GLN A 50 13.57 -15.09 -33.02
N SER A 51 12.67 -14.85 -32.06
CA SER A 51 12.34 -15.83 -31.02
C SER A 51 11.47 -16.97 -31.55
N LEU A 52 10.65 -16.71 -32.58
CA LEU A 52 9.87 -17.72 -33.28
C LEU A 52 10.80 -18.63 -34.10
N GLU A 53 11.67 -18.06 -34.95
CA GLU A 53 12.64 -18.80 -35.76
C GLU A 53 13.54 -19.69 -34.88
N GLY A 54 14.04 -19.16 -33.75
CA GLY A 54 14.82 -19.93 -32.78
C GLY A 54 14.05 -21.05 -32.07
N LYS A 55 12.71 -21.00 -32.07
CA LYS A 55 11.86 -22.07 -31.54
C LYS A 55 11.55 -23.12 -32.61
N LEU A 56 11.33 -22.68 -33.86
CA LEU A 56 11.07 -23.54 -35.01
C LEU A 56 12.30 -24.35 -35.45
N SER A 57 13.51 -23.83 -35.21
CA SER A 57 14.77 -24.48 -35.58
C SER A 57 15.22 -25.62 -34.64
N ARG A 58 14.44 -25.92 -33.60
CA ARG A 58 14.78 -26.95 -32.62
C ARG A 58 14.59 -28.35 -33.20
N PRO A 59 15.60 -29.24 -33.15
CA PRO A 59 15.55 -30.55 -33.81
C PRO A 59 14.66 -31.58 -33.10
N ASP A 60 14.27 -31.31 -31.86
CA ASP A 60 13.48 -32.19 -30.99
C ASP A 60 11.96 -31.97 -31.08
N LYS A 61 11.50 -30.96 -31.84
CA LYS A 61 10.08 -30.69 -32.07
C LYS A 61 9.81 -30.34 -33.53
N ILE A 62 8.77 -30.95 -34.09
CA ILE A 62 8.31 -30.67 -35.44
C ILE A 62 7.10 -29.74 -35.34
N TYR A 63 7.23 -28.53 -35.86
CA TYR A 63 6.13 -27.57 -36.04
C TYR A 63 5.73 -27.57 -37.51
N ARG A 64 4.45 -27.80 -37.80
CA ARG A 64 3.90 -27.85 -39.15
C ARG A 64 3.39 -26.49 -39.61
N ASP A 65 2.80 -25.72 -38.69
CA ASP A 65 2.30 -24.38 -38.92
C ASP A 65 2.31 -23.53 -37.62
N LEU A 66 1.88 -22.27 -37.71
CA LEU A 66 1.88 -21.34 -36.57
C LEU A 66 0.93 -21.79 -35.43
N SER A 67 -0.09 -22.59 -35.72
CA SER A 67 -1.04 -23.07 -34.73
C SER A 67 -0.44 -24.10 -33.75
N ASP A 68 0.69 -24.71 -34.11
CA ASP A 68 1.46 -25.59 -33.22
C ASP A 68 2.27 -24.82 -32.16
N VAL A 69 2.45 -23.51 -32.32
CA VAL A 69 3.26 -22.69 -31.41
C VAL A 69 2.38 -22.01 -30.36
N THR A 70 2.34 -22.60 -29.17
CA THR A 70 1.41 -22.23 -28.09
C THR A 70 1.64 -20.87 -27.42
N ASP A 71 2.82 -20.27 -27.60
CA ASP A 71 3.28 -19.05 -26.91
C ASP A 71 3.61 -17.91 -27.90
N ILE A 72 2.93 -17.86 -29.05
CA ILE A 72 2.96 -16.71 -29.97
C ILE A 72 2.37 -15.48 -29.27
N LEU A 73 1.20 -15.65 -28.67
CA LEU A 73 0.54 -14.65 -27.84
C LEU A 73 0.79 -14.97 -26.37
N GLY A 74 1.36 -14.03 -25.63
CA GLY A 74 1.66 -14.21 -24.21
C GLY A 74 1.07 -13.10 -23.36
N ILE A 75 0.39 -13.46 -22.28
CA ILE A 75 -0.04 -12.57 -21.20
C ILE A 75 0.70 -12.96 -19.93
N ARG A 76 1.19 -11.96 -19.18
CA ARG A 76 1.78 -12.17 -17.86
C ARG A 76 0.95 -11.44 -16.83
N VAL A 77 0.46 -12.15 -15.83
CA VAL A 77 -0.23 -11.61 -14.67
C VAL A 77 0.75 -11.63 -13.51
N ILE A 78 1.12 -10.44 -13.03
CA ILE A 78 2.05 -10.24 -11.92
C ILE A 78 1.23 -9.89 -10.69
N THR A 79 1.25 -10.75 -9.68
CA THR A 79 0.58 -10.56 -8.40
C THR A 79 1.55 -10.11 -7.30
N TYR A 80 1.03 -9.56 -6.20
CA TYR A 80 1.83 -9.19 -5.04
C TYR A 80 2.23 -10.40 -4.19
N PHE A 81 1.33 -11.38 -4.07
CA PHE A 81 1.49 -12.51 -3.15
C PHE A 81 1.18 -13.83 -3.83
N ALA A 82 1.79 -14.91 -3.35
CA ALA A 82 1.67 -16.25 -3.95
C ALA A 82 0.26 -16.84 -3.84
N ASP A 83 -0.50 -16.52 -2.79
CA ASP A 83 -1.87 -17.01 -2.57
C ASP A 83 -2.88 -16.49 -3.61
N ASP A 84 -2.59 -15.34 -4.23
CA ASP A 84 -3.39 -14.84 -5.34
C ASP A 84 -3.15 -15.60 -6.65
N ILE A 85 -2.06 -16.38 -6.80
CA ILE A 85 -1.78 -17.14 -8.02
C ILE A 85 -2.92 -18.13 -8.28
N ASP A 86 -3.34 -18.90 -7.26
CA ASP A 86 -4.40 -19.90 -7.42
C ASP A 86 -5.78 -19.26 -7.60
N ARG A 87 -6.00 -18.06 -7.00
CA ARG A 87 -7.23 -17.29 -7.23
C ARG A 87 -7.33 -16.80 -8.67
N ILE A 88 -6.23 -16.29 -9.22
CA ILE A 88 -6.12 -15.87 -10.62
C ILE A 88 -6.28 -17.08 -11.54
N ALA A 89 -5.65 -18.20 -11.20
CA ALA A 89 -5.74 -19.45 -11.94
C ALA A 89 -7.19 -19.88 -12.11
N LYS A 90 -7.96 -19.88 -11.01
CA LYS A 90 -9.37 -20.21 -11.03
C LYS A 90 -10.18 -19.28 -11.93
N VAL A 91 -9.91 -17.97 -11.90
CA VAL A 91 -10.58 -17.00 -12.79
C VAL A 91 -10.27 -17.28 -14.27
N ILE A 92 -9.05 -17.70 -14.59
CA ILE A 92 -8.67 -18.07 -15.96
C ILE A 92 -9.40 -19.34 -16.41
N GLU A 93 -9.42 -20.38 -15.57
CA GLU A 93 -10.13 -21.64 -15.84
C GLU A 93 -11.63 -21.42 -16.05
N ASP A 94 -12.23 -20.49 -15.30
CA ASP A 94 -13.66 -20.18 -15.43
C ASP A 94 -13.96 -19.31 -16.67
N ARG A 95 -12.96 -18.58 -17.19
CA ARG A 95 -13.15 -17.60 -18.27
C ARG A 95 -12.71 -18.10 -19.65
N PHE A 96 -11.72 -18.97 -19.72
CA PHE A 96 -11.08 -19.41 -20.96
C PHE A 96 -11.09 -20.94 -21.06
N ASP A 97 -11.05 -21.47 -22.29
CA ASP A 97 -10.86 -22.91 -22.53
C ASP A 97 -9.37 -23.26 -22.31
N VAL A 98 -9.05 -23.72 -21.10
CA VAL A 98 -7.67 -24.05 -20.71
C VAL A 98 -7.32 -25.48 -21.15
N ASP A 99 -6.25 -25.61 -21.93
CA ASP A 99 -5.64 -26.90 -22.24
C ASP A 99 -4.69 -27.32 -21.12
N LEU A 100 -5.22 -28.04 -20.14
CA LEU A 100 -4.45 -28.55 -19.00
C LEU A 100 -3.33 -29.51 -19.41
N SER A 101 -3.43 -30.18 -20.57
CA SER A 101 -2.40 -31.14 -21.03
C SER A 101 -1.12 -30.45 -21.49
N ASN A 102 -1.25 -29.22 -22.00
CA ASN A 102 -0.14 -28.38 -22.45
C ASN A 102 0.25 -27.29 -21.42
N SER A 103 -0.53 -27.17 -20.34
CA SER A 103 -0.26 -26.24 -19.24
C SER A 103 0.78 -26.83 -18.28
N VAL A 104 1.57 -25.96 -17.64
CA VAL A 104 2.67 -26.37 -16.77
C VAL A 104 2.63 -25.56 -15.48
N ASP A 105 2.48 -26.24 -14.36
CA ASP A 105 2.73 -25.65 -13.05
C ASP A 105 4.16 -25.95 -12.61
N LYS A 106 5.06 -24.96 -12.79
CA LYS A 106 6.46 -25.10 -12.38
C LYS A 106 6.66 -24.96 -10.88
N ARG A 107 5.63 -24.61 -10.12
CA ARG A 107 5.67 -24.59 -8.65
C ARG A 107 5.64 -26.01 -8.08
N ILE A 108 4.97 -26.94 -8.79
CA ILE A 108 4.81 -28.34 -8.39
C ILE A 108 6.03 -29.19 -8.83
N GLN A 109 6.74 -28.77 -9.89
CA GLN A 109 7.81 -29.55 -10.54
C GLN A 109 9.18 -29.44 -9.89
N SER A 110 9.34 -28.70 -8.80
CA SER A 110 10.59 -28.65 -8.05
C SER A 110 10.74 -29.93 -7.24
N ALA A 111 11.74 -30.77 -7.55
CA ALA A 111 12.23 -31.69 -6.53
C ALA A 111 12.59 -30.85 -5.28
N PRO A 112 12.38 -31.34 -4.04
CA PRO A 112 12.59 -30.52 -2.83
C PRO A 112 14.00 -29.92 -2.69
N ASP A 113 14.96 -30.45 -3.45
CA ASP A 113 16.37 -30.04 -3.53
C ASP A 113 16.69 -29.07 -4.68
N GLN A 114 15.69 -28.64 -5.46
CA GLN A 114 15.87 -27.75 -6.61
C GLN A 114 15.13 -26.42 -6.41
N PHE A 115 15.92 -25.35 -6.30
CA PHE A 115 15.41 -23.97 -6.30
C PHE A 115 15.63 -23.33 -7.66
N GLY A 116 14.56 -22.76 -8.22
CA GLY A 116 14.60 -22.15 -9.53
C GLY A 116 13.28 -21.51 -9.94
N TYR A 117 13.17 -21.27 -11.24
CA TYR A 117 12.07 -20.53 -11.84
C TYR A 117 10.67 -21.07 -11.51
N GLN A 118 9.94 -20.37 -10.64
CA GLN A 118 8.55 -20.67 -10.29
C GLN A 118 7.57 -19.81 -11.11
N SER A 119 6.57 -20.46 -11.71
CA SER A 119 5.44 -19.82 -12.39
C SER A 119 4.39 -20.85 -12.78
N LEU A 120 3.13 -20.43 -12.81
CA LEU A 120 2.04 -21.20 -13.39
C LEU A 120 1.80 -20.75 -14.84
N HIS A 121 1.90 -21.66 -15.79
CA HIS A 121 1.73 -21.40 -17.23
C HIS A 121 0.48 -22.12 -17.71
N TYR A 122 -0.56 -21.36 -18.07
CA TYR A 122 -1.73 -21.89 -18.74
C TYR A 122 -1.66 -21.68 -20.24
N ILE A 123 -1.98 -22.73 -21.00
CA ILE A 123 -2.24 -22.64 -22.43
C ILE A 123 -3.75 -22.57 -22.62
N CYS A 124 -4.24 -21.45 -23.15
CA CYS A 124 -5.66 -21.19 -23.37
C CYS A 124 -5.95 -21.26 -24.88
N LYS A 125 -6.99 -21.99 -25.28
CA LYS A 125 -7.40 -22.09 -26.68
C LYS A 125 -8.12 -20.84 -27.14
N ILE A 126 -7.96 -20.51 -28.42
CA ILE A 126 -8.66 -19.42 -29.09
C ILE A 126 -9.13 -19.85 -30.47
N ASP A 127 -10.26 -19.29 -30.88
CA ASP A 127 -10.76 -19.41 -32.24
C ASP A 127 -10.13 -18.29 -33.09
N HIS A 128 -9.07 -18.62 -33.82
CA HIS A 128 -8.33 -17.68 -34.68
C HIS A 128 -7.78 -18.42 -35.91
N GLU A 129 -7.75 -17.76 -37.07
CA GLU A 129 -7.42 -18.40 -38.36
C GLU A 129 -5.98 -18.94 -38.43
N LEU A 130 -5.03 -18.22 -37.83
CA LEU A 130 -3.59 -18.52 -37.92
C LEU A 130 -2.97 -19.21 -36.69
N ILE A 131 -3.64 -19.17 -35.54
CA ILE A 131 -3.10 -19.66 -34.26
C ILE A 131 -4.21 -20.31 -33.45
N SER A 132 -3.87 -21.28 -32.62
CA SER A 132 -4.85 -22.08 -31.86
C SER A 132 -4.95 -21.69 -30.37
N SER A 133 -3.96 -20.94 -29.86
CA SER A 133 -3.81 -20.72 -28.42
C SER A 133 -3.03 -19.46 -28.06
N PHE A 134 -3.13 -19.08 -26.79
CA PHE A 134 -2.29 -18.09 -26.14
C PHE A 134 -1.85 -18.60 -24.77
N GLU A 135 -0.70 -18.14 -24.32
CA GLU A 135 -0.14 -18.49 -23.01
C GLU A 135 -0.47 -17.41 -21.98
N VAL A 136 -0.92 -17.81 -20.80
CA VAL A 136 -1.02 -16.95 -19.62
C VAL A 136 -0.07 -17.43 -18.54
N GLN A 137 0.86 -16.57 -18.16
CA GLN A 137 1.83 -16.83 -17.10
C GLN A 137 1.43 -16.07 -15.85
N ILE A 138 1.25 -16.76 -14.73
CA ILE A 138 0.94 -16.15 -13.43
C ILE A 138 2.17 -16.28 -12.53
N ARG A 139 2.56 -15.16 -11.89
CA ARG A 139 3.75 -15.05 -11.04
C ARG A 139 3.59 -13.98 -9.97
N THR A 140 4.29 -14.11 -8.85
CA THR A 140 4.51 -12.98 -7.92
C THR A 140 5.45 -11.94 -8.54
N ILE A 141 5.49 -10.75 -7.95
CA ILE A 141 6.42 -9.69 -8.33
C ILE A 141 7.89 -10.13 -8.16
N LEU A 142 8.19 -10.91 -7.11
CA LEU A 142 9.54 -11.42 -6.85
C LEU A 142 9.93 -12.51 -7.85
N GLN A 143 9.02 -13.44 -8.16
CA GLN A 143 9.21 -14.43 -9.23
C GLN A 143 9.38 -13.77 -10.61
N HIS A 144 8.64 -12.69 -10.87
CA HIS A 144 8.79 -11.92 -12.11
C HIS A 144 10.16 -11.25 -12.18
N ALA A 145 10.60 -10.57 -11.12
CA ALA A 145 11.89 -9.91 -11.06
C ALA A 145 13.05 -10.90 -11.28
N TRP A 146 13.03 -12.05 -10.59
CA TRP A 146 14.04 -13.09 -10.76
C TRP A 146 14.13 -13.55 -12.23
N ALA A 147 12.98 -13.80 -12.85
CA ALA A 147 12.92 -14.35 -14.20
C ALA A 147 13.31 -13.35 -15.29
N GLU A 148 13.00 -12.06 -15.13
CA GLU A 148 13.46 -11.05 -16.09
C GLU A 148 14.97 -10.84 -15.97
N ILE A 149 15.53 -10.84 -14.75
CA ILE A 149 16.99 -10.74 -14.54
C ILE A 149 17.72 -11.96 -15.12
N GLU A 150 17.21 -13.17 -14.86
CA GLU A 150 17.79 -14.41 -15.41
C GLU A 150 17.76 -14.42 -16.94
N HIS A 151 16.65 -13.98 -17.53
CA HIS A 151 16.49 -13.87 -18.97
C HIS A 151 17.43 -12.82 -19.60
N ASP A 152 17.51 -11.62 -19.01
CA ASP A 152 18.32 -10.51 -19.54
C ASP A 152 19.82 -10.79 -19.47
N LEU A 153 20.27 -11.54 -18.47
CA LEU A 153 21.67 -11.97 -18.36
C LEU A 153 22.05 -13.07 -19.38
N GLY A 154 21.13 -13.42 -20.30
CA GLY A 154 21.42 -14.24 -21.48
C GLY A 154 21.46 -15.75 -21.21
N TYR A 155 20.93 -16.20 -20.08
CA TYR A 155 21.01 -17.60 -19.64
C TYR A 155 19.89 -18.48 -20.20
N LYS A 156 19.59 -18.36 -21.50
CA LYS A 156 18.53 -19.14 -22.17
C LYS A 156 18.74 -20.67 -22.11
N PHE A 157 19.96 -21.11 -21.77
CA PHE A 157 20.32 -22.52 -21.58
C PHE A 157 20.93 -22.71 -20.19
N PRO A 158 20.14 -23.10 -19.17
CA PRO A 158 20.63 -23.32 -17.81
C PRO A 158 21.85 -24.25 -17.74
N GLU A 159 21.90 -25.26 -18.61
CA GLU A 159 22.98 -26.25 -18.68
C GLU A 159 24.32 -25.66 -19.13
N SER A 160 24.32 -24.62 -19.96
CA SER A 160 25.55 -23.94 -20.42
C SER A 160 26.07 -22.91 -19.41
N VAL A 161 25.34 -22.66 -18.34
CA VAL A 161 25.74 -21.72 -17.29
C VAL A 161 26.73 -22.39 -16.33
N PRO A 162 27.90 -21.80 -16.03
CA PRO A 162 28.82 -22.34 -15.03
C PRO A 162 28.12 -22.67 -13.70
N PHE A 163 28.51 -23.78 -13.08
CA PHE A 163 27.88 -24.27 -11.84
C PHE A 163 27.79 -23.19 -10.75
N GLU A 164 28.86 -22.41 -10.56
CA GLU A 164 28.90 -21.34 -9.56
C GLU A 164 27.85 -20.25 -9.79
N ILE A 165 27.52 -19.96 -11.05
CA ILE A 165 26.49 -18.98 -11.41
C ILE A 165 25.10 -19.58 -11.21
N ARG A 166 24.86 -20.82 -11.67
CA ARG A 166 23.60 -21.53 -11.39
C ARG A 166 23.31 -21.61 -9.90
N ARG A 167 24.32 -21.95 -9.10
CA ARG A 167 24.21 -22.02 -7.64
C ARG A 167 23.80 -20.68 -7.03
N LYS A 168 24.27 -19.54 -7.57
CA LYS A 168 23.83 -18.21 -7.13
C LYS A 168 22.37 -17.94 -7.49
N PHE A 169 21.93 -18.29 -8.71
CA PHE A 169 20.53 -18.15 -9.12
C PHE A 169 19.59 -19.00 -8.27
N SER A 170 19.94 -20.25 -8.00
CA SER A 170 19.15 -21.13 -7.13
C SER A 170 19.08 -20.58 -5.70
N ARG A 171 20.18 -20.07 -5.14
CA ARG A 171 20.18 -19.42 -3.82
C ARG A 171 19.29 -18.18 -3.78
N LEU A 172 19.33 -17.35 -4.82
CA LEU A 172 18.46 -16.18 -4.92
C LEU A 172 16.99 -16.60 -5.06
N SER A 173 16.69 -17.64 -5.83
CA SER A 173 15.34 -18.17 -5.95
C SER A 173 14.79 -18.60 -4.59
N GLY A 174 15.57 -19.36 -3.81
CA GLY A 174 15.15 -19.76 -2.45
C GLY A 174 14.99 -18.57 -1.49
N LEU A 175 15.84 -17.54 -1.60
CA LEU A 175 15.68 -16.31 -0.81
C LEU A 175 14.38 -15.57 -1.16
N LEU A 176 14.03 -15.49 -2.44
CA LEU A 176 12.82 -14.81 -2.89
C LEU A 176 11.56 -15.58 -2.54
N GLU A 177 11.61 -16.91 -2.54
CA GLU A 177 10.53 -17.77 -2.06
C GLU A 177 10.24 -17.51 -0.57
N ILE A 178 11.28 -17.50 0.28
CA ILE A 178 11.15 -17.12 1.69
C ILE A 178 10.58 -15.71 1.82
N ALA A 179 11.06 -14.77 1.01
CA ALA A 179 10.56 -13.39 1.05
C ALA A 179 9.07 -13.29 0.68
N ASP A 180 8.61 -14.02 -0.34
CA ASP A 180 7.19 -14.07 -0.72
C ASP A 180 6.32 -14.60 0.44
N GLU A 181 6.77 -15.63 1.15
CA GLU A 181 6.09 -16.18 2.33
C GLU A 181 6.04 -15.17 3.49
N GLU A 182 7.17 -14.54 3.84
CA GLU A 182 7.26 -13.57 4.92
C GLU A 182 6.39 -12.33 4.66
N PHE A 183 6.33 -11.84 3.41
CA PHE A 183 5.44 -10.74 3.07
C PHE A 183 3.96 -11.11 3.21
N ALA A 184 3.58 -12.34 2.86
CA ALA A 184 2.21 -12.82 3.06
C ALA A 184 1.87 -12.92 4.56
N GLU A 185 2.81 -13.43 5.38
CA GLU A 185 2.62 -13.53 6.83
C GLU A 185 2.53 -12.16 7.50
N ILE A 186 3.36 -11.17 7.10
CA ILE A 186 3.25 -9.78 7.58
C ILE A 186 1.88 -9.19 7.26
N ARG A 187 1.42 -9.35 6.01
CA ARG A 187 0.10 -8.88 5.58
C ARG A 187 -1.01 -9.48 6.45
N ASP A 188 -0.94 -10.77 6.75
CA ASP A 188 -1.98 -11.45 7.53
C ASP A 188 -1.85 -11.15 9.04
N ALA A 189 -0.64 -10.95 9.55
CA ALA A 189 -0.40 -10.45 10.90
C ALA A 189 -1.00 -9.05 11.09
N ILE A 190 -0.82 -8.14 10.13
CA ILE A 190 -1.45 -6.81 10.14
C ILE A 190 -2.98 -6.94 10.19
N LYS A 191 -3.58 -7.79 9.35
CA LYS A 191 -5.05 -8.01 9.37
C LYS A 191 -5.52 -8.59 10.71
N ARG A 192 -4.78 -9.54 11.30
CA ARG A 192 -5.10 -10.11 12.61
C ARG A 192 -5.01 -9.05 13.70
N TYR A 193 -3.97 -8.22 13.67
CA TYR A 193 -3.80 -7.12 14.62
C TYR A 193 -4.93 -6.09 14.48
N GLN A 194 -5.28 -5.66 13.27
CA GLN A 194 -6.44 -4.78 13.02
C GLN A 194 -7.74 -5.34 13.61
N LYS A 195 -8.02 -6.63 13.41
CA LYS A 195 -9.20 -7.28 13.97
C LYS A 195 -9.17 -7.30 15.50
N LYS A 196 -8.02 -7.60 16.09
CA LYS A 196 -7.81 -7.59 17.54
C LYS A 196 -8.09 -6.20 18.12
N VAL A 197 -7.45 -5.17 17.56
CA VAL A 197 -7.62 -3.78 17.97
C VAL A 197 -9.07 -3.30 17.89
N ASN A 198 -9.82 -3.71 16.85
CA ASN A 198 -11.24 -3.36 16.71
C ASN A 198 -12.17 -4.06 17.74
N GLN A 199 -11.69 -5.10 18.44
CA GLN A 199 -12.45 -5.83 19.46
C GLN A 199 -12.05 -5.45 20.88
N GLU A 200 -10.96 -4.70 21.05
CA GLU A 200 -10.46 -4.29 22.35
C GLU A 200 -11.28 -3.13 22.93
N ASP A 201 -11.49 -3.16 24.25
CA ASP A 201 -12.05 -2.04 24.99
C ASP A 201 -10.93 -1.00 25.19
N LEU A 202 -10.96 0.06 24.39
CA LEU A 202 -9.96 1.13 24.40
C LEU A 202 -9.90 1.88 25.74
N GLU A 203 -10.98 1.86 26.54
CA GLU A 203 -11.03 2.51 27.86
C GLU A 203 -10.46 1.63 28.98
N GLN A 204 -10.18 0.35 28.73
CA GLN A 204 -9.67 -0.59 29.73
C GLN A 204 -8.31 -1.20 29.36
N ASN A 205 -7.92 -1.15 28.09
CA ASN A 205 -6.68 -1.78 27.63
C ASN A 205 -5.51 -0.80 27.57
N SER A 206 -4.71 -0.73 28.64
CA SER A 206 -3.47 0.05 28.68
C SER A 206 -2.34 -0.52 27.81
N ASP A 207 -2.43 -1.78 27.41
CA ASP A 207 -1.37 -2.45 26.64
C ASP A 207 -1.48 -2.16 25.14
N LEU A 208 -2.62 -1.61 24.69
CA LEU A 208 -2.81 -1.20 23.30
C LEU A 208 -2.04 0.10 23.03
N LYS A 209 -0.84 -0.04 22.48
CA LYS A 209 0.02 1.08 22.11
C LYS A 209 -0.52 1.87 20.90
N LEU A 210 -0.17 3.14 20.87
CA LEU A 210 -0.49 4.04 19.78
C LEU A 210 0.36 3.71 18.55
N ASP A 211 -0.31 3.36 17.47
CA ASP A 211 0.24 3.18 16.14
C ASP A 211 -0.81 3.60 15.10
N GLN A 212 -0.53 3.39 13.81
CA GLN A 212 -1.45 3.77 12.75
C GLN A 212 -2.78 3.03 12.78
N ILE A 213 -2.77 1.76 13.19
CA ILE A 213 -3.95 0.90 13.24
C ILE A 213 -4.80 1.25 14.46
N SER A 214 -4.19 1.36 15.64
CA SER A 214 -4.89 1.75 16.85
C SER A 214 -5.41 3.18 16.78
N LEU A 215 -4.71 4.12 16.10
CA LEU A 215 -5.22 5.47 15.86
C LEU A 215 -6.56 5.47 15.12
N VAL A 216 -6.74 4.63 14.09
CA VAL A 216 -8.03 4.54 13.38
C VAL A 216 -9.15 4.08 14.32
N SER A 217 -8.87 3.13 15.21
CA SER A 217 -9.83 2.65 16.21
C SER A 217 -10.16 3.76 17.23
N ILE A 218 -9.13 4.45 17.74
CA ILE A 218 -9.27 5.55 18.71
C ILE A 218 -10.11 6.70 18.14
N VAL A 219 -9.85 7.11 16.90
CA VAL A 219 -10.58 8.21 16.25
C VAL A 219 -12.06 7.85 16.01
N ARG A 220 -12.36 6.57 15.80
CA ARG A 220 -13.73 6.07 15.64
C ARG A 220 -14.44 5.78 16.95
N HIS A 221 -13.71 5.77 18.07
CA HIS A 221 -14.28 5.59 19.39
C HIS A 221 -15.28 6.72 19.69
N SER A 222 -16.44 6.39 20.25
CA SER A 222 -17.54 7.34 20.50
C SER A 222 -17.07 8.60 21.20
N LEU A 223 -16.24 8.45 22.25
CA LEU A 223 -15.70 9.57 23.01
C LEU A 223 -14.95 10.59 22.15
N VAL A 224 -14.13 10.15 21.19
CA VAL A 224 -13.36 11.04 20.30
C VAL A 224 -14.25 11.54 19.18
N ALA A 225 -15.06 10.66 18.59
CA ALA A 225 -15.97 10.98 17.50
C ALA A 225 -17.02 12.03 17.89
N ASP A 226 -17.53 11.99 19.13
CA ASP A 226 -18.48 12.95 19.68
C ASP A 226 -17.83 14.32 19.90
N VAL A 227 -16.57 14.34 20.35
CA VAL A 227 -15.81 15.59 20.52
C VAL A 227 -15.48 16.23 19.18
N ASP A 228 -15.08 15.42 18.18
CA ASP A 228 -14.89 15.93 16.81
C ASP A 228 -16.17 16.56 16.28
N ALA A 229 -17.32 15.90 16.45
CA ALA A 229 -18.62 16.42 16.02
C ALA A 229 -18.98 17.74 16.71
N ALA A 230 -18.79 17.81 18.04
CA ALA A 230 -19.07 19.01 18.82
C ALA A 230 -18.16 20.20 18.42
N LEU A 231 -16.88 19.94 18.14
CA LEU A 231 -15.95 20.98 17.70
C LEU A 231 -16.22 21.43 16.26
N ALA A 232 -16.58 20.50 15.37
CA ALA A 232 -16.99 20.83 14.01
C ALA A 232 -18.23 21.74 14.00
N GLU A 233 -19.24 21.40 14.83
CA GLU A 233 -20.44 22.22 15.01
C GLU A 233 -20.11 23.61 15.56
N GLN A 234 -19.27 23.70 16.60
CA GLN A 234 -18.82 24.98 17.16
C GLN A 234 -18.16 25.89 16.12
N LEU A 235 -17.40 25.32 15.19
CA LEU A 235 -16.69 26.05 14.15
C LEU A 235 -17.54 26.28 12.89
N ALA A 236 -18.78 25.78 12.86
CA ALA A 236 -19.65 25.78 11.69
C ALA A 236 -19.01 25.13 10.44
N LEU A 237 -18.26 24.04 10.65
CA LEU A 237 -17.58 23.29 9.60
C LEU A 237 -18.27 21.93 9.37
N PRO A 238 -18.39 21.45 8.12
CA PRO A 238 -18.83 20.08 7.86
C PRO A 238 -17.81 19.08 8.40
N LEU A 239 -18.29 17.99 9.00
CA LEU A 239 -17.45 16.90 9.50
C LEU A 239 -17.12 15.94 8.37
N SER A 240 -15.83 15.77 8.10
CA SER A 240 -15.28 14.84 7.10
C SER A 240 -14.99 13.48 7.75
N ASP A 241 -15.17 12.39 7.02
CA ASP A 241 -14.80 11.04 7.46
C ASP A 241 -13.29 10.75 7.30
N ASP A 242 -12.57 11.62 6.59
CA ASP A 242 -11.13 11.49 6.39
C ASP A 242 -10.37 11.81 7.69
N LEU A 243 -9.32 11.03 7.95
CA LEU A 243 -8.47 11.23 9.13
C LEU A 243 -7.50 12.40 8.95
N PHE A 244 -7.39 13.23 9.97
CA PHE A 244 -6.41 14.31 10.03
C PHE A 244 -4.97 13.77 10.14
N PHE A 245 -4.18 13.92 9.07
CA PHE A 245 -2.74 13.61 8.97
C PHE A 245 -2.21 12.58 10.00
N PRO A 246 -2.50 11.27 9.83
CA PRO A 246 -2.26 10.25 10.87
C PRO A 246 -0.83 10.22 11.43
N HIS A 247 0.17 10.33 10.57
CA HIS A 247 1.59 10.33 10.99
C HIS A 247 1.93 11.53 11.89
N TYR A 248 1.42 12.70 11.53
CA TYR A 248 1.63 13.92 12.31
C TYR A 248 0.90 13.82 13.65
N LEU A 249 -0.34 13.30 13.65
CA LEU A 249 -1.12 13.13 14.87
C LEU A 249 -0.47 12.15 15.87
N ILE A 250 0.04 11.00 15.40
CA ILE A 250 0.80 10.07 16.24
C ILE A 250 2.00 10.77 16.88
N LYS A 251 2.77 11.53 16.07
CA LYS A 251 3.95 12.26 16.56
C LYS A 251 3.57 13.26 17.67
N LEU A 252 2.49 14.01 17.50
CA LEU A 252 2.02 14.96 18.50
C LEU A 252 1.60 14.26 19.80
N LEU A 253 0.80 13.20 19.71
CA LEU A 253 0.33 12.44 20.86
C LEU A 253 1.50 11.82 21.65
N LEU A 254 2.47 11.21 20.95
CA LEU A 254 3.69 10.68 21.58
C LEU A 254 4.53 11.76 22.24
N SER A 255 4.63 12.95 21.63
CA SER A 255 5.39 14.08 22.23
C SER A 255 4.81 14.58 23.56
N VAL A 256 3.55 14.24 23.83
CA VAL A 256 2.88 14.55 25.09
C VAL A 256 2.63 13.31 25.96
N GLU A 257 3.36 12.22 25.72
CA GLU A 257 3.29 10.96 26.50
C GLU A 257 1.92 10.28 26.47
N LEU A 258 1.13 10.55 25.43
CA LEU A 258 -0.09 9.80 25.14
C LEU A 258 0.26 8.67 24.17
N ASP A 259 0.78 7.57 24.71
CA ASP A 259 1.37 6.48 23.93
C ASP A 259 0.50 5.21 23.84
N SER A 260 -0.69 5.24 24.43
CA SER A 260 -1.66 4.13 24.41
C SER A 260 -3.09 4.60 24.14
N ALA A 261 -3.94 3.70 23.67
CA ALA A 261 -5.36 3.96 23.48
C ALA A 261 -6.04 4.37 24.79
N PHE A 262 -5.66 3.74 25.91
CA PHE A 262 -6.15 4.08 27.24
C PHE A 262 -5.77 5.50 27.65
N ASP A 263 -4.51 5.90 27.50
CA ASP A 263 -4.06 7.23 27.91
C ASP A 263 -4.79 8.32 27.12
N ILE A 264 -4.97 8.09 25.82
CA ILE A 264 -5.66 9.04 24.93
C ILE A 264 -7.14 9.14 25.31
N THR A 265 -7.85 8.02 25.42
CA THR A 265 -9.29 8.02 25.74
C THR A 265 -9.55 8.55 27.15
N SER A 266 -8.76 8.14 28.15
CA SER A 266 -8.84 8.64 29.52
C SER A 266 -8.58 10.15 29.60
N THR A 267 -7.56 10.65 28.88
CA THR A 267 -7.23 12.08 28.85
C THR A 267 -8.29 12.88 28.09
N MET A 268 -8.80 12.35 26.97
CA MET A 268 -9.94 12.94 26.26
C MET A 268 -11.16 13.04 27.19
N GLY A 269 -11.48 11.99 27.95
CA GLY A 269 -12.60 11.97 28.88
C GLY A 269 -12.49 13.05 29.96
N LYS A 270 -11.28 13.29 30.48
CA LYS A 270 -10.99 14.33 31.48
C LYS A 270 -11.03 15.75 30.89
N LEU A 271 -10.52 15.94 29.69
CA LEU A 271 -10.28 17.28 29.11
C LEU A 271 -11.33 17.73 28.09
N ARG A 272 -12.23 16.86 27.62
CA ARG A 272 -13.24 17.20 26.59
C ARG A 272 -14.04 18.45 26.89
N GLY A 273 -14.40 18.70 28.15
CA GLY A 273 -15.15 19.89 28.56
C GLY A 273 -14.38 21.21 28.40
N ARG A 274 -13.05 21.15 28.27
CA ARG A 274 -12.16 22.31 28.14
C ARG A 274 -11.74 22.56 26.69
N LEU A 275 -11.88 21.56 25.81
CA LEU A 275 -11.51 21.66 24.39
C LEU A 275 -12.24 22.79 23.65
N PRO A 276 -13.57 23.00 23.79
CA PRO A 276 -14.26 24.11 23.11
C PRO A 276 -13.66 25.50 23.40
N GLN A 277 -13.39 25.73 24.68
CA GLN A 277 -12.79 26.95 25.23
C GLN A 277 -11.35 27.11 24.72
N PHE A 278 -10.60 26.01 24.63
CA PHE A 278 -9.23 25.96 24.14
C PHE A 278 -9.13 26.22 22.64
N VAL A 279 -9.95 25.55 21.82
CA VAL A 279 -10.00 25.72 20.35
C VAL A 279 -10.28 27.18 19.99
N SER A 280 -11.18 27.84 20.71
CA SER A 280 -11.45 29.27 20.54
C SER A 280 -10.21 30.13 20.81
N SER A 281 -9.42 29.81 21.84
CA SER A 281 -8.15 30.49 22.12
C SER A 281 -7.06 30.13 21.10
N TYR A 282 -7.07 28.89 20.60
CA TYR A 282 -6.13 28.41 19.59
C TYR A 282 -6.28 29.20 18.30
N PHE A 283 -7.50 29.41 17.79
CA PHE A 283 -7.68 30.20 16.57
C PHE A 283 -7.36 31.69 16.75
N LYS A 284 -7.44 32.25 17.96
CA LYS A 284 -6.89 33.59 18.24
C LYS A 284 -5.36 33.60 18.14
N PHE A 285 -4.72 32.55 18.64
CA PHE A 285 -3.28 32.34 18.49
C PHE A 285 -2.91 32.25 17.01
N THR A 286 -3.54 31.36 16.23
CA THR A 286 -3.19 31.17 14.81
C THR A 286 -3.42 32.44 14.00
N LYS A 287 -4.44 33.24 14.36
CA LYS A 287 -4.69 34.52 13.69
C LYS A 287 -3.56 35.50 13.94
N LYS A 288 -3.03 35.56 15.17
CA LYS A 288 -1.90 36.42 15.53
C LYS A 288 -0.57 35.91 14.98
N ALA A 289 -0.36 34.60 14.96
CA ALA A 289 0.91 33.98 14.58
C ALA A 289 1.09 33.84 13.06
N TRP A 290 -0.01 33.54 12.35
CA TRP A 290 0.01 33.07 10.97
C TRP A 290 -1.07 33.72 10.08
N ASP A 291 -1.83 34.70 10.59
CA ASP A 291 -3.02 35.27 9.93
C ASP A 291 -4.08 34.22 9.53
N PHE A 292 -4.08 33.07 10.22
CA PHE A 292 -4.94 31.92 9.95
C PHE A 292 -6.04 31.78 11.00
N ASP A 293 -7.28 31.46 10.59
CA ASP A 293 -8.39 31.16 11.49
C ASP A 293 -9.31 30.08 10.92
N ALA A 294 -10.34 29.67 11.67
CA ALA A 294 -11.26 28.61 11.26
C ALA A 294 -11.99 28.87 9.93
N SER A 295 -12.16 30.14 9.50
CA SER A 295 -12.80 30.47 8.22
C SER A 295 -11.99 30.03 6.99
N HIS A 296 -10.72 29.69 7.19
CA HIS A 296 -9.83 29.17 6.14
C HIS A 296 -9.96 27.66 5.95
N LEU A 297 -10.71 26.98 6.83
CA LEU A 297 -10.96 25.55 6.75
C LEU A 297 -12.23 25.29 5.94
N ASN A 298 -12.20 24.29 5.08
CA ASN A 298 -13.39 23.84 4.34
C ASN A 298 -14.18 22.78 5.11
N GLU A 299 -13.49 21.96 5.90
CA GLU A 299 -14.06 20.86 6.66
C GLU A 299 -13.25 20.57 7.93
N PHE A 300 -13.88 19.84 8.85
CA PHE A 300 -13.26 19.34 10.07
C PHE A 300 -13.02 17.83 9.92
N HIS A 301 -11.77 17.40 9.93
CA HIS A 301 -11.41 15.99 9.75
C HIS A 301 -11.61 15.17 11.03
N ARG A 302 -11.79 13.86 10.89
CA ARG A 302 -11.77 12.93 12.03
C ARG A 302 -10.39 12.94 12.70
N GLY A 303 -10.38 12.95 14.04
CA GLY A 303 -9.17 13.00 14.84
C GLY A 303 -8.59 14.41 15.05
N TYR A 304 -9.23 15.47 14.54
CA TYR A 304 -8.74 16.84 14.76
C TYR A 304 -8.84 17.24 16.25
N SER A 305 -9.80 16.68 17.00
CA SER A 305 -9.86 16.86 18.46
C SER A 305 -8.59 16.35 19.17
N LEU A 306 -7.95 15.30 18.67
CA LEU A 306 -6.71 14.75 19.22
C LEU A 306 -5.51 15.69 19.00
N PHE A 307 -5.51 16.46 17.91
CA PHE A 307 -4.53 17.52 17.68
C PHE A 307 -4.67 18.61 18.76
N PHE A 308 -5.89 19.07 19.01
CA PHE A 308 -6.15 20.07 20.06
C PHE A 308 -5.88 19.51 21.46
N LEU A 309 -6.22 18.25 21.71
CA LEU A 309 -5.90 17.55 22.95
C LEU A 309 -4.39 17.56 23.20
N SER A 310 -3.58 17.25 22.18
CA SER A 310 -2.12 17.24 22.29
C SER A 310 -1.58 18.62 22.70
N HIS A 311 -2.06 19.69 22.05
CA HIS A 311 -1.65 21.05 22.41
C HIS A 311 -2.11 21.47 23.80
N LEU A 312 -3.33 21.07 24.19
CA LEU A 312 -3.88 21.37 25.52
C LEU A 312 -3.06 20.66 26.61
N VAL A 313 -2.74 19.38 26.41
CA VAL A 313 -1.90 18.61 27.34
C VAL A 313 -0.50 19.21 27.43
N ALA A 314 0.13 19.55 26.30
CA ALA A 314 1.43 20.22 26.30
C ALA A 314 1.41 21.53 27.11
N PHE A 315 0.37 22.34 26.93
CA PHE A 315 0.20 23.62 27.62
C PHE A 315 -0.05 23.46 29.14
N GLU A 316 -0.65 22.36 29.56
CA GLU A 316 -1.03 22.10 30.95
C GLU A 316 0.00 21.30 31.75
N ARG A 317 1.06 20.80 31.12
CA ARG A 317 2.13 20.05 31.78
C ARG A 317 2.79 20.79 32.94
N GLU A 318 2.85 22.12 32.88
CA GLU A 318 3.56 22.95 33.86
C GLU A 318 2.74 24.20 34.19
N ASP A 319 2.72 24.62 35.46
CA ASP A 319 1.95 25.80 35.87
C ASP A 319 2.72 27.12 35.66
N LEU A 320 4.05 27.07 35.75
CA LEU A 320 4.90 28.26 35.66
C LEU A 320 5.04 28.72 34.20
N HIS A 321 4.80 30.00 33.94
CA HIS A 321 4.83 30.59 32.60
C HIS A 321 6.15 30.32 31.84
N ILE A 322 7.29 30.41 32.51
CA ILE A 322 8.62 30.14 31.91
C ILE A 322 8.76 28.67 31.50
N LYS A 323 8.18 27.74 32.28
CA LYS A 323 8.22 26.32 31.95
C LYS A 323 7.24 25.94 30.85
N LYS A 324 6.04 26.54 30.81
CA LYS A 324 5.10 26.41 29.69
C LYS A 324 5.72 26.85 28.38
N MET A 325 6.46 27.96 28.41
CA MET A 325 7.22 28.47 27.27
C MET A 325 8.22 27.45 26.75
N GLU A 326 8.99 26.82 27.64
CA GLU A 326 9.99 25.82 27.26
C GLU A 326 9.34 24.55 26.70
N VAL A 327 8.26 24.06 27.31
CA VAL A 327 7.51 22.89 26.81
C VAL A 327 6.92 23.16 25.42
N MET A 328 6.28 24.31 25.22
CA MET A 328 5.71 24.66 23.92
C MET A 328 6.79 24.93 22.87
N ARG A 329 7.94 25.49 23.25
CA ARG A 329 9.09 25.66 22.35
C ARG A 329 9.57 24.30 21.85
N GLN A 330 9.79 23.35 22.75
CA GLN A 330 10.20 21.98 22.40
C GLN A 330 9.13 21.29 21.55
N PHE A 331 7.85 21.45 21.89
CA PHE A 331 6.73 20.90 21.13
C PHE A 331 6.72 21.41 19.67
N TYR A 332 6.83 22.72 19.45
CA TYR A 332 6.85 23.32 18.11
C TYR A 332 8.15 23.05 17.35
N GLU A 333 9.29 22.97 18.03
CA GLU A 333 10.57 22.59 17.42
C GLU A 333 10.54 21.12 16.95
N MET A 334 9.93 20.22 17.72
CA MET A 334 9.78 18.83 17.31
C MET A 334 8.76 18.66 16.19
N SER A 335 7.66 19.41 16.19
CA SER A 335 6.54 19.24 15.26
C SER A 335 6.72 20.04 13.96
N ASP A 336 6.60 21.36 14.04
CA ASP A 336 6.41 22.27 12.89
C ASP A 336 7.69 22.97 12.43
N TYR A 337 8.68 23.11 13.32
CA TYR A 337 9.91 23.88 13.09
C TYR A 337 11.20 23.09 13.42
N PRO A 338 11.43 21.91 12.80
CA PRO A 338 12.59 21.08 13.08
C PRO A 338 13.90 21.82 12.77
N GLY A 339 14.77 21.95 13.78
CA GLY A 339 16.06 22.64 13.65
C GLY A 339 15.98 24.17 13.61
N ASN A 340 14.80 24.77 13.82
CA ASN A 340 14.61 26.22 13.87
C ASN A 340 14.11 26.67 15.25
N THR A 341 15.03 26.65 16.23
CA THR A 341 14.77 27.03 17.62
C THR A 341 14.24 28.46 17.75
N GLN A 342 14.70 29.39 16.92
CA GLN A 342 14.30 30.79 16.99
C GLN A 342 12.83 30.96 16.65
N GLU A 343 12.37 30.34 15.56
CA GLU A 343 10.96 30.42 15.16
C GLU A 343 10.06 29.64 16.12
N ALA A 344 10.49 28.45 16.58
CA ALA A 344 9.77 27.70 17.60
C ALA A 344 9.58 28.52 18.89
N THR A 345 10.60 29.28 19.31
CA THR A 345 10.52 30.17 20.48
C THR A 345 9.53 31.30 20.25
N ARG A 346 9.57 31.93 19.07
CA ARG A 346 8.63 33.01 18.70
C ARG A 346 7.19 32.51 18.74
N ILE A 347 6.91 31.37 18.12
CA ILE A 347 5.58 30.77 18.07
C ILE A 347 5.10 30.34 19.44
N ALA A 348 5.94 29.68 20.23
CA ALA A 348 5.62 29.31 21.61
C ALA A 348 5.22 30.54 22.46
N SER A 349 5.92 31.67 22.28
CA SER A 349 5.60 32.93 22.98
C SER A 349 4.19 33.41 22.65
N ILE A 350 3.87 33.48 21.35
CA ILE A 350 2.57 33.96 20.89
C ILE A 350 1.46 33.01 21.36
N PHE A 351 1.73 31.70 21.35
CA PHE A 351 0.82 30.67 21.84
C PHE A 351 0.51 30.85 23.33
N VAL A 352 1.52 30.87 24.19
CA VAL A 352 1.34 30.97 25.65
C VAL A 352 0.63 32.27 26.04
N ASP A 353 0.98 33.39 25.41
CA ASP A 353 0.31 34.67 25.61
C ASP A 353 -1.19 34.59 25.26
N SER A 354 -1.52 33.99 24.12
CA SER A 354 -2.90 33.85 23.65
C SER A 354 -3.74 32.93 24.54
N MET A 355 -3.11 31.92 25.15
CA MET A 355 -3.77 31.02 26.09
C MET A 355 -4.01 31.66 27.47
N ASN A 356 -3.10 32.52 27.94
CA ASN A 356 -3.17 33.17 29.26
C ASN A 356 -4.06 34.42 29.31
N GLN A 357 -4.43 35.02 28.17
CA GLN A 357 -5.28 36.23 28.11
C GLN A 357 -6.70 36.06 28.69
N LYS A 358 -7.08 34.87 29.18
CA LYS A 358 -8.32 34.63 29.95
C LYS A 358 -8.24 34.91 31.45
N VAL A 359 -7.07 35.25 32.02
CA VAL A 359 -6.93 35.52 33.48
C VAL A 359 -7.05 37.01 33.84
N LYS A 360 -7.11 37.94 32.88
CA LYS A 360 -7.03 39.40 33.15
C LYS A 360 -8.33 40.22 32.99
N HIS A 361 -9.50 39.61 33.02
CA HIS A 361 -10.76 40.37 33.11
C HIS A 361 -11.64 39.89 34.27
N GLU A 362 -11.49 40.58 35.41
CA GLU A 362 -12.55 41.19 36.23
C GLU A 362 -12.01 41.41 37.66
N LEU A 363 -11.36 42.55 37.88
CA LEU A 363 -11.41 43.20 39.18
C LEU A 363 -12.14 44.52 38.95
N PRO A 364 -13.31 44.75 39.58
CA PRO A 364 -14.04 45.99 39.42
C PRO A 364 -13.25 47.11 40.13
N SER A 365 -12.89 48.12 39.36
CA SER A 365 -12.39 49.38 39.90
C SER A 365 -13.45 49.97 40.83
N LYS A 366 -13.11 50.17 42.09
CA LYS A 366 -13.87 51.00 43.04
C LYS A 366 -13.82 52.47 42.66
#